data_AF-Q21Q04-F1
#
_entry.id   AF-Q21Q04-F1
#
_cell.length_a   1.000
_cell.length_b   1.000
_cell.length_c   1.000
_cell.angle_alpha   90.00
_cell.angle_beta   90.00
_cell.angle_gamma   90.00
#
_symmetry.space_group_name_H-M   'P 1'
#
loop_
_entity.id
_entity.type
_entity.pdbx_description
1 polymer ?
#
loop_
_entity_poly.entity_id
_entity_poly.type
_entity_poly.pdbx_seq_one_letter_code
_entity_poly.pdbx_strand_id
1 'polypeptide(L)'
;MTNQLGIVARLASALQKLMTGASPQLGADCLLHAQMAQTLLDQEGVPTRLVLGEAAWRVGPGDGDVITHSPNVGGFAPQGAKALAYHAWLESGTKIIDFSTHSLRTKAAQLDAFDGGKTAVEWCPPYLVLERAQSLTLKEVAQADSAGVACYQEIPGLREFMIEQCLVKEVDAGNLQLLRLVFDQPEIKVFGPNNRHDCDELVEQALKSKQSHGGGGTWIC
;
A
#
# COMPACT_ATOMS: atom_id res chain seq x y z
N MET A 1 -1.84 9.48 23.38
CA MET A 1 -2.41 8.86 22.16
C MET A 1 -2.24 9.72 20.91
N THR A 2 -2.22 11.07 20.99
CA THR A 2 -2.09 11.99 19.84
C THR A 2 -0.81 11.79 19.01
N ASN A 3 0.29 11.34 19.62
CA ASN A 3 1.56 11.10 18.92
C ASN A 3 1.49 9.89 17.95
N GLN A 4 0.76 8.83 18.31
CA GLN A 4 0.74 7.59 17.52
C GLN A 4 0.07 7.78 16.15
N LEU A 5 -1.04 8.52 16.09
CA LEU A 5 -1.69 8.82 14.81
C LEU A 5 -0.81 9.69 13.91
N GLY A 6 -0.04 10.62 14.49
CA GLY A 6 0.93 11.43 13.75
C GLY A 6 2.06 10.57 13.15
N ILE A 7 2.61 9.63 13.92
CA ILE A 7 3.62 8.67 13.45
C ILE A 7 3.05 7.81 12.31
N VAL A 8 1.84 7.27 12.47
CA VAL A 8 1.18 6.46 11.42
C VAL A 8 0.96 7.27 10.15
N ALA A 9 0.44 8.49 10.24
CA ALA A 9 0.22 9.35 9.07
C ALA A 9 1.52 9.69 8.33
N ARG A 10 2.58 10.00 9.09
CA ARG A 10 3.91 10.29 8.54
C ARG A 10 4.51 9.07 7.84
N LEU A 11 4.41 7.90 8.47
CA LEU A 11 4.85 6.63 7.88
C LEU A 11 4.05 6.27 6.63
N ALA A 12 2.74 6.49 6.62
CA ALA A 12 1.92 6.26 5.44
C ALA A 12 2.38 7.08 4.25
N SER A 13 2.67 8.37 4.46
CA SER A 13 3.21 9.23 3.41
C SER A 13 4.57 8.74 2.92
N ALA A 14 5.47 8.35 3.83
CA ALA A 14 6.79 7.86 3.47
C ALA A 14 6.74 6.54 2.67
N LEU A 15 5.92 5.58 3.11
CA LEU A 15 5.67 4.33 2.39
C LEU A 15 5.08 4.59 1.02
N GLN A 16 4.04 5.42 0.93
CA GLN A 16 3.41 5.74 -0.35
C GLN A 16 4.43 6.30 -1.34
N LYS A 17 5.29 7.25 -0.93
CA LYS A 17 6.34 7.79 -1.80
C LYS A 17 7.32 6.72 -2.26
N LEU A 18 7.82 5.92 -1.33
CA LEU A 18 8.80 4.87 -1.65
C LEU A 18 8.20 3.83 -2.59
N MET A 19 7.00 3.35 -2.29
CA MET A 19 6.36 2.28 -3.06
C MET A 19 5.88 2.75 -4.42
N THR A 20 5.31 3.95 -4.53
CA THR A 20 4.91 4.49 -5.85
C THR A 20 6.12 4.72 -6.75
N GLY A 21 7.26 5.18 -6.21
CA GLY A 21 8.44 5.44 -7.02
C GLY A 21 9.25 4.20 -7.39
N ALA A 22 9.44 3.28 -6.44
CA ALA A 22 10.44 2.21 -6.55
C ALA A 22 9.88 0.78 -6.63
N SER A 23 8.60 0.54 -6.31
CA SER A 23 8.05 -0.82 -6.32
C SER A 23 8.00 -1.39 -7.75
N PRO A 24 8.49 -2.62 -7.97
CA PRO A 24 8.32 -3.33 -9.23
C PRO A 24 6.92 -3.96 -9.39
N GLN A 25 6.10 -4.00 -8.34
CA GLN A 25 4.81 -4.69 -8.29
C GLN A 25 3.71 -3.82 -7.63
N LEU A 26 3.46 -2.65 -8.21
CA LEU A 26 2.44 -1.71 -7.75
C LEU A 26 1.08 -2.41 -7.58
N GLY A 27 0.55 -2.38 -6.35
CA GLY A 27 -0.77 -2.97 -6.03
C GLY A 27 -0.77 -4.46 -5.71
N ALA A 28 0.40 -5.11 -5.60
CA ALA A 28 0.54 -6.51 -5.17
C ALA A 28 1.44 -6.70 -3.93
N ASP A 29 2.12 -5.65 -3.47
CA ASP A 29 3.12 -5.70 -2.39
C ASP A 29 2.56 -5.50 -0.96
N CYS A 30 1.30 -5.87 -0.70
CA CYS A 30 0.65 -5.60 0.59
C CYS A 30 1.45 -6.14 1.80
N LEU A 31 2.06 -7.33 1.67
CA LEU A 31 2.91 -7.92 2.69
C LEU A 31 4.17 -7.08 2.96
N LEU A 32 4.88 -6.67 1.90
CA LEU A 32 6.08 -5.85 2.04
C LEU A 32 5.76 -4.50 2.70
N HIS A 33 4.64 -3.86 2.32
CA HIS A 33 4.18 -2.63 2.95
C HIS A 33 3.98 -2.82 4.46
N ALA A 34 3.25 -3.88 4.84
CA ALA A 34 2.94 -4.16 6.23
C ALA A 34 4.20 -4.52 7.04
N GLN A 35 5.12 -5.31 6.50
CA GLN A 35 6.38 -5.65 7.16
C GLN A 35 7.27 -4.41 7.37
N MET A 36 7.48 -3.61 6.33
CA MET A 36 8.26 -2.36 6.43
C MET A 36 7.66 -1.40 7.45
N ALA A 37 6.33 -1.26 7.42
CA ALA A 37 5.60 -0.44 8.37
C ALA A 37 5.78 -0.95 9.81
N GLN A 38 5.62 -2.25 10.03
CA GLN A 38 5.76 -2.86 11.36
C GLN A 38 7.15 -2.60 11.94
N THR A 39 8.20 -2.81 11.14
CA THR A 39 9.58 -2.60 11.59
C THR A 39 9.82 -1.13 11.98
N LEU A 40 9.34 -0.16 11.19
CA LEU A 40 9.53 1.25 11.54
C LEU A 40 8.67 1.65 12.76
N LEU A 41 7.44 1.17 12.86
CA LEU A 41 6.57 1.47 14.00
C LEU A 41 7.12 0.91 15.31
N ASP A 42 7.72 -0.28 15.28
CA ASP A 42 8.38 -0.87 16.45
C ASP A 42 9.56 0.01 16.93
N GLN A 43 10.37 0.54 16.00
CA GLN A 43 11.45 1.48 16.31
C GLN A 43 10.94 2.81 16.93
N GLU A 44 9.72 3.22 16.58
CA GLU A 44 9.05 4.41 17.13
C GLU A 44 8.23 4.09 18.40
N GLY A 45 8.33 2.88 18.94
CA GLY A 45 7.64 2.45 20.17
C GLY A 45 6.13 2.27 20.00
N VAL A 46 5.66 2.01 18.78
CA VAL A 46 4.26 1.74 18.45
C VAL A 46 4.07 0.23 18.24
N PRO A 47 3.56 -0.51 19.24
CA PRO A 47 3.41 -1.95 19.13
C PRO A 47 2.34 -2.30 18.09
N THR A 48 2.72 -3.17 17.16
CA THR A 48 1.82 -3.66 16.11
C THR A 48 2.03 -5.15 15.83
N ARG A 49 0.94 -5.82 15.44
CA ARG A 49 0.94 -7.21 14.98
C ARG A 49 0.68 -7.23 13.48
N LEU A 50 1.57 -7.89 12.72
CA LEU A 50 1.33 -8.22 11.32
C LEU A 50 0.27 -9.31 11.22
N VAL A 51 -0.77 -9.06 10.43
CA VAL A 51 -1.90 -9.97 10.24
C VAL A 51 -2.12 -10.21 8.75
N LEU A 52 -2.38 -11.47 8.41
CA LEU A 52 -2.70 -11.91 7.05
C LEU A 52 -4.09 -12.50 7.03
N GLY A 53 -4.84 -12.22 5.97
CA GLY A 53 -6.15 -12.80 5.80
C GLY A 53 -6.88 -12.29 4.58
N GLU A 54 -8.20 -12.23 4.67
CA GLU A 54 -9.02 -11.63 3.62
C GLU A 54 -9.36 -10.18 3.94
N ALA A 55 -9.41 -9.37 2.89
CA ALA A 55 -9.84 -7.99 2.97
C ALA A 55 -10.68 -7.60 1.75
N ALA A 56 -11.60 -6.67 1.94
CA ALA A 56 -12.36 -6.07 0.85
C ALA A 56 -12.69 -4.61 1.14
N TRP A 57 -12.88 -3.83 0.09
CA TRP A 57 -13.14 -2.40 0.15
C TRP A 57 -14.26 -2.02 -0.82
N ARG A 58 -15.31 -1.37 -0.32
CA ARG A 58 -16.30 -0.70 -1.18
C ARG A 58 -15.71 0.64 -1.60
N VAL A 59 -15.27 0.71 -2.85
CA VAL A 59 -14.53 1.87 -3.39
C VAL A 59 -15.42 2.85 -4.13
N GLY A 60 -16.64 2.44 -4.51
CA GLY A 60 -17.61 3.27 -5.22
C GLY A 60 -19.06 2.80 -5.03
N PRO A 61 -20.02 3.51 -5.64
CA PRO A 61 -21.43 3.22 -5.48
C PRO A 61 -21.94 2.09 -6.39
N GLY A 62 -21.25 1.77 -7.48
CA GLY A 62 -21.67 0.74 -8.45
C GLY A 62 -21.66 -0.67 -7.87
N ASP A 63 -22.49 -1.54 -8.45
CA ASP A 63 -22.67 -2.94 -8.01
C ASP A 63 -21.35 -3.73 -7.97
N GLY A 64 -20.42 -3.41 -8.86
CA GLY A 64 -19.10 -4.03 -8.96
C GLY A 64 -17.97 -3.23 -8.31
N ASP A 65 -18.23 -2.09 -7.66
CA ASP A 65 -17.20 -1.19 -7.13
C ASP A 65 -16.61 -1.69 -5.80
N VAL A 66 -16.15 -2.95 -5.80
CA VAL A 66 -15.61 -3.67 -4.65
C VAL A 66 -14.29 -4.31 -5.05
N ILE A 67 -13.22 -3.90 -4.36
CA ILE A 67 -11.91 -4.55 -4.51
C ILE A 67 -11.79 -5.59 -3.40
N THR A 68 -11.43 -6.83 -3.75
CA THR A 68 -11.35 -7.94 -2.79
C THR A 68 -10.04 -8.69 -2.93
N HIS A 69 -9.41 -8.98 -1.79
CA HIS A 69 -8.37 -9.98 -1.63
C HIS A 69 -8.92 -11.07 -0.69
N SER A 70 -9.46 -12.15 -1.24
CA SER A 70 -9.95 -13.29 -0.46
C SER A 70 -9.66 -14.58 -1.22
N PRO A 71 -9.21 -15.65 -0.55
CA PRO A 71 -9.08 -16.96 -1.17
C PRO A 71 -10.43 -17.61 -1.45
N ASN A 72 -11.51 -17.12 -0.82
CA ASN A 72 -12.86 -17.66 -0.93
C ASN A 72 -13.63 -17.08 -2.13
N VAL A 73 -13.20 -15.91 -2.61
CA VAL A 73 -13.70 -15.35 -3.87
C VAL A 73 -12.82 -15.92 -4.97
N GLY A 74 -13.42 -16.67 -5.89
CA GLY A 74 -12.71 -17.23 -7.04
C GLY A 74 -12.09 -16.13 -7.88
N GLY A 75 -10.86 -15.74 -7.53
CA GLY A 75 -10.04 -14.82 -8.30
C GLY A 75 -9.38 -15.53 -9.46
N PHE A 76 -9.08 -14.79 -10.52
CA PHE A 76 -8.23 -15.29 -11.58
C PHE A 76 -6.79 -15.42 -11.08
N ALA A 77 -6.24 -16.63 -11.10
CA ALA A 77 -4.81 -16.86 -11.05
C ALA A 77 -4.33 -17.18 -12.48
N PRO A 78 -3.32 -16.49 -13.02
CA PRO A 78 -2.70 -16.88 -14.29
C PRO A 78 -2.34 -18.36 -14.25
N GLN A 79 -2.52 -19.07 -15.37
CA GLN A 79 -2.26 -20.50 -15.44
C GLN A 79 -0.79 -20.77 -15.06
N GLY A 80 -0.56 -21.50 -13.96
CA GLY A 80 0.78 -21.78 -13.42
C GLY A 80 1.29 -20.81 -12.34
N ALA A 81 0.58 -19.71 -12.07
CA ALA A 81 0.88 -18.83 -10.94
C ALA A 81 0.32 -19.41 -9.64
N LYS A 82 1.21 -19.81 -8.72
CA LYS A 82 0.84 -20.07 -7.31
C LYS A 82 0.69 -18.73 -6.57
N ALA A 83 -0.27 -17.91 -6.96
CA ALA A 83 -0.57 -16.68 -6.24
C ALA A 83 -1.59 -16.99 -5.14
N LEU A 84 -1.21 -16.78 -3.89
CA LEU A 84 -2.16 -16.82 -2.77
C LEU A 84 -2.94 -15.51 -2.77
N ALA A 85 -4.28 -15.59 -2.84
CA ALA A 85 -5.14 -14.43 -2.67
C ALA A 85 -5.26 -14.12 -1.18
N TYR A 86 -4.48 -13.14 -0.70
CA TYR A 86 -4.52 -12.65 0.67
C TYR A 86 -4.24 -11.15 0.72
N HIS A 87 -4.52 -10.56 1.87
CA HIS A 87 -4.10 -9.21 2.21
C HIS A 87 -3.28 -9.20 3.50
N ALA A 88 -2.39 -8.22 3.63
CA ALA A 88 -1.60 -8.00 4.82
C ALA A 88 -1.87 -6.61 5.39
N TRP A 89 -2.09 -6.53 6.70
CA TRP A 89 -2.29 -5.29 7.44
C TRP A 89 -1.65 -5.38 8.83
N LEU A 90 -1.67 -4.28 9.57
CA LEU A 90 -1.22 -4.24 10.95
C LEU A 90 -2.38 -4.06 11.92
N GLU A 91 -2.23 -4.62 13.12
CA GLU A 91 -3.14 -4.40 14.23
C GLU A 91 -2.41 -3.78 15.42
N SER A 92 -3.02 -2.76 16.04
CA SER A 92 -2.53 -2.15 17.28
C SER A 92 -3.68 -2.04 18.27
N GLY A 93 -3.72 -2.96 19.24
CA GLY A 93 -4.87 -3.10 20.13
C GLY A 93 -6.13 -3.47 19.34
N THR A 94 -7.16 -2.62 19.41
CA THR A 94 -8.43 -2.80 18.66
C THR A 94 -8.39 -2.20 17.26
N LYS A 95 -7.30 -1.54 16.86
CA LYS A 95 -7.23 -0.83 15.59
C LYS A 95 -6.61 -1.67 14.49
N ILE A 96 -7.20 -1.57 13.30
CA ILE A 96 -6.64 -2.03 12.03
C ILE A 96 -5.92 -0.84 11.40
N ILE A 97 -4.73 -1.07 10.86
CA ILE A 97 -3.93 -0.09 10.14
C ILE A 97 -3.51 -0.69 8.80
N ASP A 98 -3.90 -0.04 7.71
CA ASP A 98 -3.61 -0.48 6.34
C ASP A 98 -2.95 0.63 5.53
N PHE A 99 -1.67 0.44 5.22
CA PHE A 99 -0.84 1.37 4.48
C PHE A 99 -0.93 1.22 2.96
N SER A 100 -1.70 0.25 2.46
CA SER A 100 -1.78 -0.06 1.02
C SER A 100 -3.02 0.49 0.33
N THR A 101 -3.94 1.11 1.06
CA THR A 101 -5.19 1.64 0.49
C THR A 101 -4.98 2.76 -0.54
N HIS A 102 -3.84 3.45 -0.54
CA HIS A 102 -3.48 4.38 -1.62
C HIS A 102 -3.39 3.72 -3.01
N SER A 103 -3.17 2.39 -3.09
CA SER A 103 -3.05 1.68 -4.36
C SER A 103 -4.39 1.19 -4.92
N LEU A 104 -5.52 1.44 -4.25
CA LEU A 104 -6.83 0.92 -4.68
C LEU A 104 -7.22 1.38 -6.09
N ARG A 105 -6.95 2.64 -6.47
CA ARG A 105 -7.18 3.13 -7.86
C ARG A 105 -6.38 2.33 -8.88
N THR A 106 -5.09 2.14 -8.64
CA THR A 106 -4.22 1.36 -9.53
C THR A 106 -4.69 -0.09 -9.62
N LYS A 107 -5.09 -0.67 -8.50
CA LYS A 107 -5.60 -2.05 -8.45
C LYS A 107 -6.91 -2.21 -9.23
N ALA A 108 -7.86 -1.29 -9.06
CA ALA A 108 -9.09 -1.26 -9.85
C ALA A 108 -8.79 -1.20 -11.34
N ALA A 109 -7.92 -0.27 -11.77
CA ALA A 109 -7.54 -0.15 -13.18
C ALA A 109 -6.87 -1.42 -13.74
N GLN A 110 -6.05 -2.12 -12.95
CA GLN A 110 -5.44 -3.38 -13.35
C GLN A 110 -6.48 -4.51 -13.49
N LEU A 111 -7.47 -4.57 -12.59
CA LEU A 111 -8.55 -5.55 -12.64
C LEU A 111 -9.48 -5.28 -13.83
N ASP A 112 -9.91 -4.03 -14.01
CA ASP A 112 -10.74 -3.57 -15.13
C ASP A 112 -10.07 -3.86 -16.49
N ALA A 113 -8.75 -3.61 -16.59
CA ALA A 113 -7.99 -3.92 -17.80
C ALA A 113 -7.92 -5.44 -18.09
N PHE A 114 -8.07 -6.26 -17.07
CA PHE A 114 -7.99 -7.71 -17.16
C PHE A 114 -9.34 -8.36 -17.50
N ASP A 115 -10.44 -7.92 -16.88
CA ASP A 115 -11.78 -8.50 -17.05
C ASP A 115 -12.72 -7.68 -17.95
N GLY A 116 -12.28 -6.50 -18.42
CA GLY A 116 -13.07 -5.58 -19.22
C GLY A 116 -14.09 -4.79 -18.40
N GLY A 117 -13.97 -4.82 -17.07
CA GLY A 117 -14.80 -4.11 -16.12
C GLY A 117 -14.61 -2.59 -16.14
N LYS A 118 -15.36 -1.93 -15.27
CA LYS A 118 -15.25 -0.49 -15.04
C LYS A 118 -15.60 -0.18 -13.59
N THR A 119 -14.57 -0.07 -12.77
CA THR A 119 -14.68 0.21 -11.35
C THR A 119 -14.59 1.72 -11.11
N ALA A 120 -15.60 2.33 -10.51
CA ALA A 120 -15.54 3.70 -10.05
C ALA A 120 -14.92 3.76 -8.65
N VAL A 121 -13.74 4.39 -8.54
CA VAL A 121 -13.06 4.55 -7.26
C VAL A 121 -13.31 5.97 -6.72
N GLU A 122 -14.33 6.13 -5.90
CA GLU A 122 -14.64 7.39 -5.21
C GLU A 122 -13.93 7.47 -3.84
N TRP A 123 -13.76 6.33 -3.17
CA TRP A 123 -13.06 6.22 -1.91
C TRP A 123 -11.73 5.48 -2.06
N CYS A 124 -10.63 6.20 -1.81
CA CYS A 124 -9.26 5.68 -1.88
C CYS A 124 -8.38 6.49 -0.92
N PRO A 125 -8.48 6.25 0.40
CA PRO A 125 -7.69 6.98 1.37
C PRO A 125 -6.20 6.64 1.20
N PRO A 126 -5.28 7.55 1.57
CA PRO A 126 -3.84 7.29 1.47
C PRO A 126 -3.38 6.13 2.39
N TYR A 127 -4.07 5.97 3.51
CA TYR A 127 -3.95 4.87 4.44
C TYR A 127 -5.27 4.77 5.22
N LEU A 128 -5.50 3.64 5.87
CA LEU A 128 -6.69 3.41 6.68
C LEU A 128 -6.32 3.12 8.12
N VAL A 129 -7.03 3.75 9.05
CA VAL A 129 -7.05 3.38 10.47
C VAL A 129 -8.50 3.28 10.88
N LEU A 130 -8.95 2.11 11.30
CA LEU A 130 -10.31 1.90 11.82
C LEU A 130 -10.30 1.04 13.08
N GLU A 131 -11.34 1.16 13.88
CA GLU A 131 -11.61 0.20 14.95
C GLU A 131 -12.05 -1.14 14.35
N ARG A 132 -11.61 -2.26 14.92
CA ARG A 132 -11.99 -3.61 14.49
C ARG A 132 -13.50 -3.78 14.40
N ALA A 133 -14.24 -3.17 15.32
CA ALA A 133 -15.71 -3.20 15.34
C ALA A 133 -16.37 -2.47 14.16
N GLN A 134 -15.62 -1.65 13.42
CA GLN A 134 -16.09 -0.99 12.19
C GLN A 134 -15.80 -1.83 10.94
N SER A 135 -15.00 -2.90 11.06
CA SER A 135 -14.79 -3.83 9.96
C SER A 135 -16.05 -4.66 9.76
N LEU A 136 -16.56 -4.66 8.53
CA LEU A 136 -17.71 -5.46 8.13
C LEU A 136 -17.27 -6.86 7.69
N THR A 137 -18.24 -7.73 7.46
CA THR A 137 -18.03 -8.99 6.73
C THR A 137 -17.87 -8.72 5.22
N LEU A 138 -17.28 -9.67 4.50
CA LEU A 138 -17.13 -9.58 3.05
C LEU A 138 -18.47 -9.37 2.34
N LYS A 139 -19.50 -10.10 2.78
CA LYS A 139 -20.87 -9.99 2.23
C LYS A 139 -21.44 -8.59 2.45
N GLU A 140 -21.28 -8.03 3.64
CA GLU A 140 -21.77 -6.68 3.95
C GLU A 140 -21.05 -5.61 3.12
N VAL A 141 -19.73 -5.72 2.90
CA VAL A 141 -19.00 -4.82 1.99
C VAL A 141 -19.53 -4.93 0.55
N ALA A 142 -19.75 -6.15 0.07
CA ALA A 142 -20.28 -6.39 -1.27
C ALA A 142 -21.70 -5.83 -1.47
N GLN A 143 -22.48 -5.75 -0.39
CA GLN A 143 -23.88 -5.27 -0.41
C GLN A 143 -24.03 -3.81 0.05
N ALA A 144 -22.96 -3.14 0.48
CA ALA A 144 -23.04 -1.80 1.03
C ALA A 144 -23.38 -0.76 -0.04
N ASP A 145 -24.40 0.08 0.19
CA ASP A 145 -24.81 1.11 -0.77
C ASP A 145 -23.82 2.28 -0.91
N SER A 146 -22.84 2.39 0.00
CA SER A 146 -21.90 3.52 0.06
C SER A 146 -20.45 3.06 0.11
N ALA A 147 -19.60 3.81 -0.60
CA ALA A 147 -18.16 3.68 -0.49
C ALA A 147 -17.68 4.06 0.92
N GLY A 148 -16.51 3.57 1.32
CA GLY A 148 -15.93 3.90 2.62
C GLY A 148 -16.02 2.82 3.68
N VAL A 149 -16.55 1.65 3.33
CA VAL A 149 -16.58 0.48 4.23
C VAL A 149 -15.57 -0.56 3.79
N ALA A 150 -15.06 -1.31 4.76
CA ALA A 150 -14.04 -2.32 4.55
C ALA A 150 -14.27 -3.56 5.41
N CYS A 151 -13.73 -4.68 4.94
CA CYS A 151 -13.68 -5.95 5.63
C CYS A 151 -12.21 -6.31 5.85
N TYR A 152 -11.90 -6.82 7.04
CA TYR A 152 -10.62 -7.40 7.42
C TYR A 152 -10.89 -8.61 8.32
N GLN A 153 -10.61 -9.79 7.80
CA GLN A 153 -10.78 -11.04 8.52
C GLN A 153 -9.48 -11.84 8.46
N GLU A 154 -8.84 -12.00 9.62
CA GLU A 154 -7.65 -12.84 9.77
C GLU A 154 -7.97 -14.28 9.34
N ILE A 155 -7.03 -14.89 8.61
CA ILE A 155 -7.10 -16.32 8.27
C ILE A 155 -6.14 -17.06 9.22
N PRO A 156 -6.65 -17.83 10.19
CA PRO A 156 -5.81 -18.53 11.15
C PRO A 156 -4.80 -19.45 10.46
N GLY A 157 -3.53 -19.41 10.88
CA GLY A 157 -2.47 -20.26 10.33
C GLY A 157 -1.89 -19.78 9.00
N LEU A 158 -2.46 -18.77 8.35
CA LEU A 158 -1.94 -18.30 7.05
C LEU A 158 -0.55 -17.71 7.18
N ARG A 159 -0.28 -16.95 8.24
CA ARG A 159 1.05 -16.37 8.49
C ARG A 159 2.10 -17.45 8.71
N GLU A 160 1.80 -18.43 9.54
CA GLU A 160 2.66 -19.56 9.83
C GLU A 160 2.95 -20.36 8.55
N PHE A 161 1.90 -20.67 7.78
CA PHE A 161 2.03 -21.32 6.48
C PHE A 161 2.94 -20.52 5.52
N MET A 162 2.74 -19.20 5.40
CA MET A 162 3.55 -18.37 4.51
C MET A 162 5.02 -18.29 4.95
N ILE A 163 5.30 -18.34 6.25
CA ILE A 163 6.66 -18.44 6.79
C ILE A 163 7.27 -19.81 6.42
N GLU A 164 6.54 -20.91 6.65
CA GLU A 164 6.99 -22.27 6.32
C GLU A 164 7.28 -22.46 4.83
N GLN A 165 6.54 -21.77 3.96
CA GLN A 165 6.76 -21.78 2.51
C GLN A 165 7.84 -20.78 2.05
N CYS A 166 8.56 -20.12 2.97
CA CYS A 166 9.56 -19.08 2.67
C CYS A 166 9.01 -17.93 1.80
N LEU A 167 7.71 -17.64 1.90
CA LEU A 167 7.04 -16.56 1.19
C LEU A 167 7.11 -15.24 1.97
N VAL A 168 7.16 -15.31 3.30
CA VAL A 168 7.51 -14.17 4.15
C VAL A 168 9.03 -14.06 4.20
N LYS A 169 9.58 -13.11 3.45
CA LYS A 169 11.01 -12.79 3.47
C LYS A 169 11.29 -11.71 4.50
N GLU A 170 12.52 -11.70 5.02
CA GLU A 170 12.99 -10.53 5.76
C GLU A 170 12.97 -9.31 4.84
N VAL A 171 12.62 -8.17 5.41
CA VAL A 171 12.64 -6.91 4.69
C VAL A 171 14.10 -6.56 4.42
N ASP A 172 14.40 -6.24 3.16
CA ASP A 172 15.72 -5.78 2.76
C ASP A 172 16.15 -4.55 3.60
N ALA A 173 17.37 -4.61 4.14
CA ALA A 173 17.89 -3.56 5.02
C ALA A 173 18.03 -2.22 4.29
N GLY A 174 18.34 -2.22 2.99
CA GLY A 174 18.41 -1.02 2.17
C GLY A 174 17.04 -0.35 2.03
N ASN A 175 15.99 -1.15 1.78
CA ASN A 175 14.61 -0.64 1.74
C ASN A 175 14.18 -0.01 3.08
N LEU A 176 14.56 -0.59 4.21
CA LEU A 176 14.28 -0.01 5.53
C LEU A 176 15.05 1.29 5.77
N GLN A 177 16.32 1.37 5.36
CA GLN A 177 17.11 2.60 5.48
C GLN A 177 16.53 3.73 4.62
N LEU A 178 16.11 3.44 3.40
CA LEU A 178 15.43 4.40 2.53
C LEU A 178 14.09 4.85 3.14
N LEU A 179 13.29 3.92 3.64
CA LEU A 179 12.04 4.28 4.33
C LEU A 179 12.31 5.18 5.53
N ARG A 180 13.32 4.88 6.34
CA ARG A 180 13.71 5.70 7.49
C ARG A 180 14.09 7.11 7.06
N LEU A 181 14.89 7.24 6.00
CA LEU A 181 15.29 8.54 5.46
C LEU A 181 14.08 9.37 5.02
N VAL A 182 13.16 8.78 4.25
CA VAL A 182 11.95 9.47 3.76
C VAL A 182 10.98 9.79 4.92
N PHE A 183 10.91 8.92 5.93
CA PHE A 183 10.16 9.19 7.15
C PHE A 183 10.76 10.40 7.87
N ASP A 184 12.06 10.40 8.15
CA ASP A 184 12.75 11.45 8.90
C ASP A 184 12.77 12.80 8.16
N GLN A 185 12.76 12.80 6.82
CA GLN A 185 12.76 13.98 5.96
C GLN A 185 11.54 13.98 5.01
N PRO A 186 10.35 14.41 5.49
CA PRO A 186 9.10 14.30 4.75
C PRO A 186 9.03 15.15 3.48
N GLU A 187 9.96 16.06 3.26
CA GLU A 187 10.10 16.86 2.04
C GLU A 187 10.86 16.14 0.92
N ILE A 188 11.54 15.03 1.22
CA ILE A 188 12.23 14.22 0.20
C ILE A 188 11.23 13.79 -0.88
N LYS A 189 11.66 13.96 -2.13
CA LYS A 189 11.02 13.37 -3.31
C LYS A 189 11.75 12.07 -3.64
N VAL A 190 10.99 11.01 -3.82
CA VAL A 190 11.51 9.72 -4.25
C VAL A 190 11.21 9.57 -5.73
N PHE A 191 12.24 9.29 -6.51
CA PHE A 191 12.12 8.98 -7.94
C PHE A 191 12.67 7.59 -8.15
N GLY A 192 11.92 6.75 -8.86
CA GLY A 192 12.37 5.42 -9.24
C GLY A 192 11.87 5.04 -10.63
N PRO A 193 11.90 3.73 -10.97
CA PRO A 193 11.51 3.25 -12.29
C PRO A 193 10.12 3.69 -12.76
N ASN A 194 9.21 3.96 -11.82
CA ASN A 194 7.84 4.36 -12.11
C ASN A 194 7.69 5.87 -12.40
N ASN A 195 8.73 6.68 -12.17
CA ASN A 195 8.73 8.14 -12.36
C ASN A 195 9.65 8.59 -13.51
N ARG A 196 10.02 7.70 -14.44
CA ARG A 196 10.98 8.04 -15.51
C ARG A 196 10.57 9.28 -16.31
N HIS A 197 9.28 9.44 -16.58
CA HIS A 197 8.75 10.61 -17.28
C HIS A 197 8.89 11.92 -16.47
N ASP A 198 8.71 11.87 -15.15
CA ASP A 198 8.83 13.04 -14.27
C ASP A 198 10.30 13.49 -14.13
N CYS A 199 11.23 12.52 -14.14
CA CYS A 199 12.65 12.81 -14.11
C CYS A 199 13.10 13.56 -15.37
N ASP A 200 12.62 13.16 -16.54
CA ASP A 200 12.98 13.80 -17.82
C ASP A 200 12.52 15.27 -17.86
N GLU A 201 11.31 15.55 -17.37
CA GLU A 201 10.80 16.94 -17.27
C GLU A 201 11.60 17.80 -16.28
N LEU A 202 11.98 17.25 -15.13
CA LEU A 202 12.78 17.97 -14.14
C LEU A 202 14.20 18.23 -14.64
N VAL A 203 14.80 17.27 -15.36
CA VAL A 203 16.08 17.45 -16.03
C VAL A 203 15.97 18.53 -17.11
N GLU A 204 14.93 18.51 -17.93
CA GLU A 204 14.69 19.57 -18.92
C GLU A 204 14.51 20.95 -18.28
N GLN A 205 13.73 21.06 -17.21
CA GLN A 205 13.53 22.31 -16.49
C GLN A 205 14.84 22.81 -15.84
N ALA A 206 15.65 21.92 -15.28
CA ALA A 206 16.96 22.25 -14.73
C ALA A 206 17.98 22.67 -15.80
N LEU A 207 17.92 22.05 -16.99
CA LEU A 207 18.74 22.44 -18.13
C LEU A 207 18.32 23.83 -18.68
N LYS A 208 17.02 24.09 -18.77
CA LYS A 208 16.46 25.39 -19.17
C LYS A 208 16.81 26.49 -18.15
N SER A 209 16.80 26.19 -16.85
CA SER A 209 17.18 27.17 -15.81
C SER A 209 18.68 27.47 -15.81
N LYS A 210 19.55 26.48 -16.05
CA LYS A 210 21.01 26.69 -16.23
C LYS A 210 21.35 27.50 -17.48
N GLN A 211 20.57 27.40 -18.56
CA GLN A 211 20.76 28.25 -19.74
C GLN A 211 20.38 29.71 -19.48
N SER A 212 19.47 29.96 -18.54
CA SER A 212 19.07 31.32 -18.15
C SER A 212 19.97 31.97 -17.09
N HIS A 213 20.70 31.17 -16.30
CA HIS A 213 21.55 31.64 -15.20
C HIS A 213 22.86 30.83 -15.18
N GLY A 214 23.95 31.41 -15.67
CA GLY A 214 25.28 30.77 -15.80
C GLY A 214 25.99 30.49 -14.47
N GLY A 215 25.39 29.68 -13.58
CA GLY A 215 25.96 29.29 -12.29
C GLY A 215 25.88 27.78 -12.05
N GLY A 216 27.03 27.13 -11.91
CA GLY A 216 27.15 25.69 -11.69
C GLY A 216 26.68 25.24 -10.30
N GLY A 217 25.68 24.36 -10.27
CA GLY A 217 25.30 23.57 -9.10
C GLY A 217 25.33 22.08 -9.42
N THR A 218 25.97 21.30 -8.54
CA THR A 218 26.15 19.85 -8.59
C THR A 218 24.96 19.13 -7.96
N TRP A 219 24.46 18.07 -8.60
CA TRP A 219 23.43 17.17 -8.07
C TRP A 219 23.93 15.73 -8.17
N ILE A 220 23.57 14.90 -7.19
CA ILE A 220 23.90 13.48 -7.14
C ILE A 220 22.65 12.72 -7.63
N CYS A 221 22.83 11.88 -8.64
CA CYS A 221 21.82 10.95 -9.17
C CYS A 221 21.78 9.65 -8.35
#